data_AF-A0AAU1E1K1-F1
#
_entry.id   AF-A0AAU1E1K1-F1
#
_cell.length_a   1.000
_cell.length_b   1.000
_cell.length_c   1.000
_cell.angle_alpha   90.00
_cell.angle_beta   90.00
_cell.angle_gamma   90.00
#
_symmetry.space_group_name_H-M   'P 1'
#
loop_
_entity.id
_entity.type
_entity.pdbx_description
1 polymer ?
#
loop_
_entity_poly.entity_id
_entity_poly.type
_entity_poly.pdbx_seq_one_letter_code
_entity_poly.pdbx_strand_id
1 'polypeptide(L)'
;MSETPHPPADFAPGSHCSSCGAPFGDGVSDWPRTCPSCGTVAYRNPLPVAVALQPAYDDKGAALVVITRTITPARGGIALPGGFIDHREEWRHAVVRELKEETGIDAAVRDVRLADVLSSPAGHLLLFGLLPERPAAELPPSAPTDETEGWHLLRRPTELAFPLHTLVVRAWFEGRYI
;
A
#
# COMPACT_ATOMS: atom_id res chain seq x y z
N MET A 1 -19.04 14.21 -13.94
CA MET A 1 -19.64 12.90 -13.62
C MET A 1 -19.45 12.03 -14.85
N SER A 2 -18.52 11.08 -14.81
CA SER A 2 -18.44 9.99 -15.78
C SER A 2 -18.75 8.74 -15.01
N GLU A 3 -19.96 8.22 -15.16
CA GLU A 3 -20.34 6.91 -14.66
C GLU A 3 -19.48 5.87 -15.38
N THR A 4 -18.63 5.18 -14.63
CA THR A 4 -17.92 4.00 -15.12
C THR A 4 -18.96 2.94 -15.46
N PRO A 5 -19.04 2.42 -16.70
CA PRO A 5 -20.02 1.40 -17.05
C PRO A 5 -19.82 0.18 -16.16
N HIS A 6 -20.88 -0.26 -15.46
CA HIS A 6 -20.88 -1.57 -14.82
C HIS A 6 -20.73 -2.64 -15.91
N PRO A 7 -19.76 -3.56 -15.83
CA PRO A 7 -19.67 -4.66 -16.78
C PRO A 7 -20.97 -5.49 -16.69
N PRO A 8 -21.52 -5.97 -17.83
CA PRO A 8 -22.70 -6.83 -17.80
C PRO A 8 -22.42 -8.11 -16.98
N ALA A 9 -23.48 -8.65 -16.37
CA ALA A 9 -23.45 -9.69 -15.33
C ALA A 9 -22.73 -11.00 -15.69
N ASP A 10 -22.38 -11.22 -16.97
CA ASP A 10 -21.75 -12.46 -17.45
C ASP A 10 -20.21 -12.45 -17.36
N PHE A 11 -19.59 -11.34 -16.96
CA PHE A 11 -18.12 -11.25 -16.86
C PHE A 11 -17.63 -11.32 -15.41
N ALA A 12 -17.37 -12.53 -14.94
CA ALA A 12 -16.67 -12.74 -13.66
C ALA A 12 -15.13 -12.71 -13.86
N PRO A 13 -14.38 -11.88 -13.09
CA PRO A 13 -12.92 -11.93 -13.10
C PRO A 13 -12.40 -13.34 -12.84
N GLY A 14 -11.50 -13.81 -13.70
CA GLY A 14 -11.00 -15.18 -13.62
C GLY A 14 -11.99 -16.25 -14.09
N SER A 15 -13.02 -15.95 -14.89
CA SER A 15 -13.88 -17.02 -15.46
C SER A 15 -13.15 -17.93 -16.47
N HIS A 16 -12.03 -17.47 -17.04
CA HIS A 16 -11.28 -18.16 -18.10
C HIS A 16 -9.79 -18.33 -17.75
N CYS A 17 -9.16 -19.35 -18.33
CA CYS A 17 -7.73 -19.61 -18.20
C CYS A 17 -6.91 -18.53 -18.92
N SER A 18 -5.99 -17.89 -18.21
CA SER A 18 -5.09 -16.88 -18.78
C SER A 18 -4.08 -17.43 -19.80
N SER A 19 -3.89 -18.75 -19.87
CA SER A 19 -2.93 -19.39 -20.78
C SER A 19 -3.55 -19.83 -22.11
N CYS A 20 -4.78 -20.36 -22.12
CA CYS A 20 -5.43 -20.85 -23.35
C CYS A 20 -6.81 -20.24 -23.64
N GLY A 21 -7.34 -19.40 -22.75
CA GLY A 21 -8.65 -18.76 -22.93
C GLY A 21 -9.86 -19.66 -22.68
N ALA A 22 -9.68 -20.94 -22.36
CA ALA A 22 -10.80 -21.84 -22.08
C ALA A 22 -11.52 -21.45 -20.76
N PRO A 23 -12.86 -21.56 -20.70
CA PRO A 23 -13.60 -21.34 -19.46
C PRO A 23 -13.21 -22.40 -18.42
N PHE A 24 -13.23 -22.04 -17.13
CA PHE A 24 -13.04 -23.02 -16.05
C PHE A 24 -14.28 -23.89 -15.82
N GLY A 25 -15.46 -23.44 -16.28
CA GLY A 25 -16.73 -24.15 -16.11
C GLY A 25 -17.44 -23.84 -14.79
N ASP A 26 -18.69 -24.27 -14.69
CA ASP A 26 -19.52 -24.08 -13.50
C ASP A 26 -18.98 -24.89 -12.31
N GLY A 27 -19.05 -24.31 -11.10
CA GLY A 27 -18.64 -24.98 -9.86
C GLY A 27 -17.14 -24.90 -9.51
N VAL A 28 -16.30 -24.27 -10.33
CA VAL A 28 -14.89 -23.99 -10.00
C VAL A 28 -14.77 -22.63 -9.30
N SER A 29 -15.02 -22.59 -7.99
CA SER A 29 -14.90 -21.38 -7.16
C SER A 29 -13.56 -21.24 -6.44
N ASP A 30 -12.93 -22.37 -6.11
CA ASP A 30 -11.82 -22.40 -5.17
C ASP A 30 -10.46 -22.29 -5.86
N TRP A 31 -9.46 -21.84 -5.11
CA TRP A 31 -8.09 -21.66 -5.58
C TRP A 31 -7.12 -22.52 -4.76
N PRO A 32 -6.03 -23.05 -5.36
CA PRO A 32 -5.71 -22.99 -6.79
C PRO A 32 -6.63 -23.90 -7.61
N ARG A 33 -6.69 -23.65 -8.92
CA ARG A 33 -7.51 -24.42 -9.85
C ARG A 33 -6.76 -24.78 -11.12
N THR A 34 -7.04 -25.97 -11.65
CA THR A 34 -6.40 -26.49 -12.86
C THR A 34 -7.33 -26.30 -14.05
N CYS A 35 -6.83 -25.74 -15.14
CA CYS A 35 -7.58 -25.59 -16.38
C CYS A 35 -7.90 -26.98 -16.96
N PRO A 36 -9.18 -27.31 -17.21
CA PRO A 36 -9.56 -28.62 -17.74
C PRO A 36 -9.12 -28.83 -19.20
N SER A 37 -8.82 -27.74 -19.93
CA SER A 37 -8.42 -27.80 -21.34
C SER A 37 -6.91 -27.98 -21.54
N CYS A 38 -6.08 -27.21 -20.84
CA CYS A 38 -4.63 -27.22 -21.06
C CYS A 38 -3.80 -27.68 -19.85
N GLY A 39 -4.45 -28.01 -18.73
CA GLY A 39 -3.77 -28.48 -17.52
C GLY A 39 -3.01 -27.40 -16.73
N THR A 40 -3.05 -26.13 -17.14
CA THR A 40 -2.37 -25.04 -16.41
C THR A 40 -3.04 -24.80 -15.06
N VAL A 41 -2.24 -24.71 -13.99
CA VAL A 41 -2.71 -24.35 -12.64
C VAL A 41 -2.69 -22.83 -12.48
N ALA A 42 -3.84 -22.26 -12.14
CA ALA A 42 -3.99 -20.84 -11.82
C ALA A 42 -4.08 -20.66 -10.29
N TYR A 43 -3.38 -19.64 -9.79
CA TYR A 43 -3.35 -19.26 -8.38
C TYR A 43 -3.96 -17.87 -8.20
N ARG A 44 -4.50 -17.60 -7.01
CA ARG A 44 -4.90 -16.26 -6.58
C ARG A 44 -4.10 -15.90 -5.35
N ASN A 45 -3.04 -15.13 -5.56
CA ASN A 45 -2.13 -14.72 -4.51
C ASN A 45 -2.54 -13.34 -3.96
N PRO A 46 -2.22 -13.03 -2.70
CA PRO A 46 -2.33 -11.67 -2.19
C PRO A 46 -1.49 -10.70 -3.03
N LEU A 47 -2.01 -9.50 -3.25
CA LEU A 47 -1.26 -8.43 -3.90
C LEU A 47 -0.32 -7.75 -2.88
N PRO A 48 0.99 -7.71 -3.15
CA PRO A 48 1.96 -7.08 -2.24
C PRO A 48 1.88 -5.55 -2.32
N VAL A 49 1.87 -4.90 -1.16
CA VAL A 49 1.81 -3.44 -1.00
C VAL A 49 2.93 -3.01 -0.08
N ALA A 50 3.72 -2.01 -0.47
CA ALA A 50 4.76 -1.41 0.35
C ALA A 50 4.22 -0.13 0.99
N VAL A 51 4.47 0.05 2.30
CA VAL A 51 4.02 1.23 3.05
C VAL A 51 5.18 1.82 3.83
N ALA A 52 5.43 3.12 3.69
CA ALA A 52 6.52 3.82 4.35
C ALA A 52 6.11 4.38 5.72
N LEU A 53 6.93 4.11 6.73
CA LEU A 53 6.94 4.83 8.00
C LEU A 53 8.18 5.71 8.01
N GLN A 54 7.99 7.01 7.83
CA GLN A 54 9.06 8.01 7.96
C GLN A 54 8.85 8.79 9.27
N PRO A 55 9.57 8.45 10.35
CA PRO A 55 9.56 9.26 11.56
C PRO A 55 10.26 10.59 11.32
N ALA A 56 9.75 11.63 11.97
CA ALA A 56 10.37 12.93 11.99
C ALA A 56 10.19 13.60 13.36
N TYR A 57 11.08 14.52 13.72
CA TYR A 57 10.99 15.26 14.97
C TYR A 57 11.25 16.75 14.78
N ASP A 58 10.65 17.54 15.65
CA ASP A 58 10.89 18.96 15.83
C ASP A 58 10.78 19.34 17.32
N ASP A 59 10.65 20.63 17.62
CA ASP A 59 10.48 21.18 18.97
C ASP A 59 9.21 20.67 19.68
N LYS A 60 8.23 20.14 18.94
CA LYS A 60 7.00 19.55 19.47
C LYS A 60 7.11 18.03 19.67
N GLY A 61 8.28 17.43 19.42
CA GLY A 61 8.57 16.01 19.63
C GLY A 61 8.43 15.15 18.38
N ALA A 62 8.45 13.83 18.58
CA ALA A 62 8.40 12.85 17.50
C ALA A 62 7.02 12.79 16.83
N ALA A 63 7.03 12.52 15.53
CA ALA A 63 5.87 12.43 14.66
C ALA A 63 6.12 11.44 13.52
N LEU A 64 5.04 11.05 12.83
CA LEU A 64 5.11 10.31 11.57
C LEU A 64 4.69 11.20 10.41
N VAL A 65 5.38 11.07 9.28
CA VAL A 65 4.92 11.63 8.01
C VAL A 65 3.70 10.84 7.52
N VAL A 66 2.62 11.56 7.21
CA VAL A 66 1.38 11.04 6.61
C VAL A 66 0.98 11.93 5.44
N ILE A 67 0.18 11.39 4.52
CA ILE A 67 -0.34 12.09 3.34
C ILE A 67 -1.86 12.27 3.43
N THR A 68 -2.39 13.23 2.67
CA THR A 68 -3.83 13.33 2.37
C THR A 68 -4.06 12.88 0.93
N ARG A 69 -4.86 11.82 0.74
CA ARG A 69 -5.05 11.16 -0.56
C ARG A 69 -5.92 11.98 -1.51
N THR A 70 -5.53 12.12 -2.77
CA THR A 70 -6.36 12.71 -3.84
C THR A 70 -6.92 11.65 -4.79
N ILE A 71 -6.64 10.36 -4.57
CA ILE A 71 -7.12 9.24 -5.41
C ILE A 71 -8.00 8.26 -4.64
N THR A 72 -8.81 7.48 -5.36
CA THR A 72 -9.59 6.38 -4.78
C THR A 72 -8.74 5.12 -4.60
N PRO A 73 -9.01 4.27 -3.59
CA PRO A 73 -10.04 4.39 -2.56
C PRO A 73 -9.72 5.47 -1.50
N ALA A 74 -10.73 5.85 -0.70
CA ALA A 74 -10.59 6.77 0.44
C ALA A 74 -9.96 8.14 0.11
N ARG A 75 -10.39 8.75 -1.01
CA ARG A 75 -10.07 10.12 -1.38
C ARG A 75 -10.40 11.08 -0.23
N GLY A 76 -9.50 12.01 0.08
CA GLY A 76 -9.58 12.96 1.18
C GLY A 76 -9.17 12.37 2.54
N GLY A 77 -8.88 11.06 2.60
CA GLY A 77 -8.45 10.40 3.82
C GLY A 77 -6.94 10.55 4.07
N ILE A 78 -6.57 10.52 5.35
CA ILE A 78 -5.17 10.54 5.79
C ILE A 78 -4.62 9.11 5.77
N ALA A 79 -3.43 8.91 5.20
CA ALA A 79 -2.77 7.60 5.14
C ALA A 79 -1.25 7.71 5.35
N LEU A 80 -0.61 6.61 5.72
CA LEU A 80 0.83 6.44 5.47
C LEU A 80 1.10 6.37 3.96
N PRO A 81 2.24 6.89 3.47
CA PRO A 81 2.61 6.76 2.07
C PRO A 81 2.77 5.30 1.65
N GLY A 82 2.30 4.90 0.48
CA GLY A 82 2.43 3.52 0.03
C GLY A 82 1.56 3.11 -1.15
N GLY A 83 2.01 2.07 -1.84
CA GLY A 83 1.38 1.55 -3.05
C GLY A 83 1.84 0.14 -3.39
N PHE A 84 1.44 -0.34 -4.57
CA PHE A 84 1.70 -1.72 -4.98
C PHE A 84 3.20 -1.94 -5.27
N ILE A 85 3.68 -3.15 -4.96
CA ILE A 85 5.02 -3.56 -5.35
C ILE A 85 4.99 -4.06 -6.79
N ASP A 86 5.81 -3.46 -7.65
CA ASP A 86 5.85 -3.77 -9.08
C ASP A 86 6.46 -5.15 -9.37
N HIS A 87 6.19 -5.66 -10.57
CA HIS A 87 6.79 -6.93 -11.00
C HIS A 87 8.32 -6.84 -11.00
N ARG A 88 8.96 -7.75 -10.25
CA ARG A 88 10.42 -7.81 -10.04
C ARG A 88 11.00 -6.67 -9.21
N GLU A 89 10.15 -5.84 -8.60
CA GLU A 89 10.58 -4.85 -7.64
C GLU A 89 10.82 -5.51 -6.27
N GLU A 90 11.89 -5.09 -5.60
CA GLU A 90 12.16 -5.50 -4.23
C GLU A 90 11.42 -4.56 -3.26
N TRP A 91 10.86 -5.10 -2.18
CA TRP A 91 9.90 -4.36 -1.34
C TRP A 91 10.48 -3.09 -0.71
N ARG A 92 11.77 -3.03 -0.37
CA ARG A 92 12.39 -1.79 0.15
C ARG A 92 12.53 -0.73 -0.93
N HIS A 93 12.77 -1.14 -2.19
CA HIS A 93 12.74 -0.20 -3.32
C HIS A 93 11.35 0.40 -3.50
N ALA A 94 10.29 -0.43 -3.41
CA ALA A 94 8.92 0.05 -3.45
C ALA A 94 8.61 1.04 -2.31
N VAL A 95 9.04 0.75 -1.07
CA VAL A 95 8.88 1.69 0.07
C VAL A 95 9.50 3.07 -0.24
N VAL A 96 10.72 3.09 -0.78
CA VAL A 96 11.42 4.35 -1.12
C VAL A 96 10.77 5.05 -2.31
N ARG A 97 10.36 4.31 -3.33
CA ARG A 97 9.68 4.84 -4.52
C ARG A 97 8.36 5.51 -4.12
N GLU A 98 7.50 4.81 -3.41
CA GLU A 98 6.19 5.31 -2.97
C GLU A 98 6.33 6.51 -2.04
N LEU A 99 7.28 6.47 -1.08
CA LEU A 99 7.59 7.62 -0.25
C LEU A 99 7.93 8.84 -1.11
N LYS A 100 8.79 8.67 -2.11
CA LYS A 100 9.23 9.76 -2.98
C LYS A 100 8.09 10.28 -3.86
N GLU A 101 7.32 9.39 -4.49
CA GLU A 101 6.22 9.74 -5.39
C GLU A 101 5.12 10.54 -4.68
N GLU A 102 4.80 10.16 -3.43
CA GLU A 102 3.70 10.78 -2.68
C GLU A 102 4.13 11.98 -1.80
N THR A 103 5.42 12.08 -1.43
CA THR A 103 5.89 13.10 -0.46
C THR A 103 7.08 13.94 -0.93
N GLY A 104 7.77 13.51 -1.99
CA GLY A 104 9.04 14.10 -2.42
C GLY A 104 10.24 13.77 -1.53
N ILE A 105 10.05 13.03 -0.42
CA ILE A 105 11.12 12.69 0.52
C ILE A 105 12.01 11.59 -0.06
N ASP A 106 13.30 11.90 -0.25
CA ASP A 106 14.30 10.90 -0.61
C ASP A 106 14.76 10.08 0.60
N ALA A 107 15.01 8.80 0.35
CA ALA A 107 15.56 7.85 1.31
C ALA A 107 16.49 6.83 0.62
N ALA A 108 17.41 6.24 1.37
CA ALA A 108 18.24 5.14 0.85
C ALA A 108 17.61 3.79 1.16
N VAL A 109 17.49 2.92 0.16
CA VAL A 109 16.92 1.56 0.27
C VAL A 109 17.55 0.75 1.41
N ARG A 110 18.86 0.89 1.62
CA ARG A 110 19.60 0.19 2.68
C ARG A 110 19.13 0.54 4.10
N ASP A 111 18.52 1.71 4.28
CA ASP A 111 18.09 2.22 5.58
C ASP A 111 16.67 1.76 5.95
N VAL A 112 15.90 1.23 5.00
CA VAL A 112 14.56 0.70 5.24
C VAL A 112 14.65 -0.58 6.06
N ARG A 113 14.06 -0.62 7.26
CA ARG A 113 13.90 -1.83 8.08
C ARG A 113 12.46 -2.33 8.00
N LEU A 114 12.23 -3.63 8.14
CA LEU A 114 10.87 -4.15 8.24
C LEU A 114 10.30 -3.80 9.62
N ALA A 115 9.16 -3.11 9.65
CA ALA A 115 8.42 -2.82 10.88
C ALA A 115 7.39 -3.91 11.18
N ASP A 116 6.55 -4.25 10.18
CA ASP A 116 5.45 -5.19 10.32
C ASP A 116 5.01 -5.75 8.97
N VAL A 117 4.28 -6.87 9.00
CA VAL A 117 3.62 -7.46 7.83
C VAL A 117 2.20 -7.84 8.19
N LEU A 118 1.22 -7.23 7.52
CA LEU A 118 -0.20 -7.43 7.82
C LEU A 118 -0.97 -7.86 6.59
N SER A 119 -1.87 -8.84 6.77
CA SER A 119 -2.75 -9.33 5.72
C SER A 119 -4.12 -8.64 5.79
N SER A 120 -4.54 -8.04 4.68
CA SER A 120 -5.89 -7.51 4.54
C SER A 120 -6.86 -8.62 4.08
N PRO A 121 -8.07 -8.71 4.66
CA PRO A 121 -9.13 -9.59 4.14
C PRO A 121 -9.48 -9.33 2.67
N ALA A 122 -9.15 -8.15 2.15
CA ALA A 122 -9.32 -7.81 0.73
C ALA A 122 -8.27 -8.44 -0.20
N GLY A 123 -7.39 -9.31 0.30
CA GLY A 123 -6.38 -10.01 -0.50
C GLY A 123 -5.11 -9.18 -0.75
N HIS A 124 -4.72 -8.34 0.21
CA HIS A 124 -3.45 -7.59 0.16
C HIS A 124 -2.50 -8.07 1.25
N LEU A 125 -1.20 -8.10 0.96
CA LEU A 125 -0.12 -8.31 1.91
C LEU A 125 0.67 -7.01 2.03
N LEU A 126 0.51 -6.31 3.16
CA LEU A 126 1.15 -5.02 3.40
C LEU A 126 2.49 -5.24 4.11
N LEU A 127 3.56 -4.72 3.52
CA LEU A 127 4.90 -4.66 4.11
C LEU A 127 5.17 -3.23 4.56
N PHE A 128 5.31 -3.03 5.86
CA PHE A 128 5.56 -1.73 6.46
C PHE A 128 7.06 -1.53 6.65
N GLY A 129 7.65 -0.59 5.90
CA GLY A 129 9.06 -0.24 5.98
C GLY A 129 9.29 0.96 6.91
N LEU A 130 10.07 0.77 7.97
CA LEU A 130 10.53 1.84 8.87
C LEU A 130 11.83 2.45 8.36
N LEU A 131 11.81 3.76 8.18
CA LEU A 131 12.96 4.58 7.81
C LEU A 131 13.60 5.20 9.06
N PRO A 132 14.86 5.66 8.96
CA PRO A 132 15.50 6.43 10.02
C PRO A 132 14.69 7.68 10.37
N GLU A 133 14.65 8.00 11.66
CA GLU A 133 14.11 9.27 12.13
C GLU A 133 14.95 10.45 11.63
N ARG A 134 14.30 11.53 11.22
CA ARG A 134 14.94 12.73 10.65
C ARG A 134 14.41 14.03 11.27
N PRO A 135 15.22 15.11 11.34
CA PRO A 135 14.68 16.43 11.68
C PRO A 135 13.65 16.86 10.65
N ALA A 136 12.47 17.33 11.08
CA ALA A 136 11.42 17.78 10.17
C ALA A 136 11.89 18.95 9.28
N ALA A 137 12.82 19.78 9.78
CA ALA A 137 13.43 20.88 9.03
C ALA A 137 14.33 20.43 7.86
N GLU A 138 14.75 19.17 7.82
CA GLU A 138 15.56 18.59 6.74
C GLU A 138 14.73 17.84 5.70
N LEU A 139 13.40 17.75 5.91
CA LEU A 139 12.50 17.19 4.91
C LEU A 139 12.18 18.25 3.84
N PRO A 140 12.04 17.86 2.55
CA PRO A 140 11.59 18.76 1.51
C PRO A 140 10.21 19.34 1.86
N PRO A 141 9.92 20.61 1.51
CA PRO A 141 8.62 21.20 1.77
C PRO A 141 7.47 20.33 1.25
N SER A 142 6.41 20.22 2.06
CA SER A 142 5.19 19.54 1.62
C SER A 142 4.58 20.26 0.43
N ALA A 143 4.31 19.50 -0.64
CA ALA A 143 3.70 19.98 -1.87
C ALA A 143 2.73 18.92 -2.40
N PRO A 144 1.64 19.33 -3.10
CA PRO A 144 0.76 18.40 -3.79
C PRO A 144 1.50 17.56 -4.84
N THR A 145 1.07 16.32 -5.00
CA THR A 145 1.53 15.41 -6.06
C THR A 145 0.33 14.97 -6.90
N ASP A 146 0.55 14.09 -7.87
CA ASP A 146 -0.55 13.50 -8.65
C ASP A 146 -1.51 12.66 -7.78
N GLU A 147 -1.07 12.22 -6.60
CA GLU A 147 -1.80 11.28 -5.74
C GLU A 147 -2.14 11.84 -4.34
N THR A 148 -1.55 12.98 -3.96
CA THR A 148 -1.72 13.56 -2.62
C THR A 148 -1.85 15.08 -2.63
N GLU A 149 -2.46 15.65 -1.59
CA GLU A 149 -2.43 17.10 -1.32
C GLU A 149 -1.09 17.55 -0.69
N GLY A 150 -0.14 16.62 -0.56
CA GLY A 150 1.09 16.76 0.21
C GLY A 150 1.07 16.00 1.53
N TRP A 151 2.19 16.09 2.24
CA TRP A 151 2.42 15.41 3.51
C TRP A 151 2.28 16.35 4.72
N HIS A 152 1.98 15.78 5.89
CA HIS A 152 1.97 16.48 7.18
C HIS A 152 2.42 15.56 8.32
N LEU A 153 2.70 16.14 9.49
CA LEU A 153 3.17 15.41 10.66
C LEU A 153 2.01 14.96 11.56
N LEU A 154 1.83 13.66 11.67
CA LEU A 154 0.94 13.03 12.63
C LEU A 154 1.64 12.92 13.99
N ARG A 155 1.09 13.55 15.02
CA ARG A 155 1.72 13.66 16.36
C ARG A 155 1.09 12.82 17.46
N ARG A 156 -0.02 12.14 17.14
CA ARG A 156 -0.72 11.27 18.07
C ARG A 156 -1.38 10.13 17.31
N PRO A 157 -1.57 8.97 17.95
CA PRO A 157 -2.31 7.89 17.33
C PRO A 157 -3.71 8.39 16.96
N THR A 158 -4.05 8.27 15.68
CA THR A 158 -5.31 8.71 15.10
C THR A 158 -5.77 7.66 14.11
N GLU A 159 -7.09 7.54 13.93
CA GLU A 159 -7.64 6.69 12.89
C GLU A 159 -7.30 7.25 11.50
N LEU A 160 -6.72 6.40 10.68
CA LEU A 160 -6.36 6.68 9.29
C LEU A 160 -7.37 6.04 8.34
N ALA A 161 -7.30 6.46 7.06
CA ALA A 161 -8.16 6.02 5.98
C ALA A 161 -8.19 4.49 5.78
N PHE A 162 -7.09 3.81 6.14
CA PHE A 162 -6.95 2.36 6.05
C PHE A 162 -6.80 1.74 7.44
N PRO A 163 -7.62 0.74 7.82
CA PRO A 163 -7.55 0.13 9.15
C PRO A 163 -6.18 -0.43 9.52
N LEU A 164 -5.46 -1.04 8.58
CA LEU A 164 -4.11 -1.56 8.83
C LEU A 164 -3.08 -0.45 9.06
N HIS A 165 -3.24 0.72 8.42
CA HIS A 165 -2.39 1.88 8.70
C HIS A 165 -2.65 2.39 10.12
N THR A 166 -3.92 2.41 10.56
CA THR A 166 -4.29 2.77 11.94
C THR A 166 -3.62 1.85 12.97
N LEU A 167 -3.58 0.54 12.72
CA LEU A 167 -2.94 -0.42 13.62
C LEU A 167 -1.42 -0.16 13.75
N VAL A 168 -0.75 0.08 12.63
CA VAL A 168 0.70 0.32 12.57
C VAL A 168 1.08 1.68 13.14
N VAL A 169 0.27 2.72 12.91
CA VAL A 169 0.49 4.02 13.55
C VAL A 169 0.38 3.93 15.07
N ARG A 170 -0.66 3.25 15.58
CA ARG A 170 -0.80 3.01 17.04
C ARG A 170 0.42 2.26 17.59
N ALA A 171 0.83 1.21 16.90
CA ALA A 171 2.01 0.42 17.25
C ALA A 171 3.29 1.26 17.37
N TRP A 172 3.50 2.17 16.42
CA TRP A 172 4.65 3.05 16.43
C TRP A 172 4.62 4.01 17.63
N PHE A 173 3.48 4.64 17.91
CA PHE A 173 3.31 5.51 19.09
C PHE A 173 3.41 4.76 20.43
N GLU A 174 3.14 3.45 20.45
CA GLU A 174 3.36 2.56 21.59
C GLU A 174 4.83 2.12 21.74
N GLY A 175 5.70 2.49 20.80
CA GLY A 175 7.11 2.14 20.83
C GLY A 175 7.43 0.71 20.39
N ARG A 176 6.57 0.07 19.57
CA ARG A 176 6.76 -1.34 19.18
C ARG A 176 7.79 -1.57 18.06
N TYR A 177 8.25 -0.52 17.39
CA TYR A 177 9.16 -0.61 16.25
C TYR A 177 10.49 0.13 16.45
N ILE A 178 10.77 0.60 17.67
CA ILE A 178 12.02 1.29 18.05
C ILE A 178 13.06 0.29 18.54
#